data_AF-A0A6G0UMX2-F1
#
_entry.id   AF-A0A6G0UMX2-F1
#
_cell.length_a   1.000
_cell.length_b   1.000
_cell.length_c   1.000
_cell.angle_alpha   90.00
_cell.angle_beta   90.00
_cell.angle_gamma   90.00
#
_symmetry.space_group_name_H-M   'P 1'
#
loop_
_entity.id
_entity.type
_entity.pdbx_description
1 polymer ?
#
loop_
_entity_poly.entity_id
_entity_poly.type
_entity_poly.pdbx_seq_one_letter_code
_entity_poly.pdbx_strand_id
1 'polypeptide(L)'
;MRSYPIKPLALHERVHDFDFAKPVNTLTVTGQFTIGEAHEWLTSCVSQIPDRCPVNDEASFMLRSTENGGTILHATYRDDRAVYKSDSISTIVIMRDMISRLTTARKLRVHMSLDINQESVEHTLKLIHPKMEYFAGLIKQAELAKGLRELESSFEDLSFLSPDLQSILRRHDELLREVAMKKTHFDRILGVITDLYVDKWKLQGINPKHKTTDLLQMLSTDYSFEKVMEFFTTKP
;
A
#
# COMPACT_ATOMS: atom_id res chain seq x y z
N MET A 1 10.84 -7.99 30.21
CA MET A 1 11.02 -7.69 28.76
C MET A 1 9.71 -7.13 28.24
N ARG A 2 9.67 -5.88 27.76
CA ARG A 2 8.44 -5.28 27.20
C ARG A 2 8.29 -5.78 25.76
N SER A 3 7.11 -6.29 25.41
CA SER A 3 6.75 -6.70 24.05
C SER A 3 5.79 -5.67 23.46
N TYR A 4 6.05 -5.24 22.22
CA TYR A 4 5.18 -4.31 21.48
C TYR A 4 4.69 -5.01 20.22
N PRO A 5 3.41 -5.40 20.14
CA PRO A 5 2.88 -6.07 18.97
C PRO A 5 2.76 -5.08 17.80
N ILE A 6 3.26 -5.46 16.63
CA ILE A 6 3.06 -4.72 15.39
C ILE A 6 1.69 -5.12 14.83
N LYS A 7 0.78 -4.14 14.71
CA LYS A 7 -0.56 -4.39 14.18
C LYS A 7 -0.57 -4.48 12.65
N PRO A 8 -1.48 -5.27 12.04
CA PRO A 8 -1.55 -5.45 10.58
C PRO A 8 -1.65 -4.15 9.77
N LEU A 9 -2.41 -3.18 10.27
CA LEU A 9 -2.60 -1.87 9.65
C LEU A 9 -1.94 -0.77 10.50
N ALA A 10 -0.73 -1.05 11.03
CA ALA A 10 0.01 -0.13 11.89
C ALA A 10 0.32 1.24 11.25
N LEU A 11 0.31 1.32 9.92
CA LEU A 11 0.61 2.52 9.14
C LEU A 11 -0.65 3.30 8.74
N HIS A 12 -1.76 3.07 9.44
CA HIS A 12 -2.99 3.83 9.31
C HIS A 12 -3.13 4.84 10.44
N GLU A 13 -3.29 6.10 10.09
CA GLU A 13 -3.45 7.22 11.03
C GLU A 13 -4.87 7.73 11.03
N ARG A 14 -5.38 8.18 12.19
CA ARG A 14 -6.76 8.65 12.30
C ARG A 14 -6.92 9.98 11.57
N VAL A 15 -7.98 10.10 10.77
CA VAL A 15 -8.33 11.32 10.03
C VAL A 15 -9.81 11.66 10.22
N HIS A 16 -10.21 12.87 9.82
CA HIS A 16 -11.59 13.36 9.95
C HIS A 16 -12.32 13.52 8.62
N ASP A 17 -11.61 13.47 7.49
CA ASP A 17 -12.19 13.65 6.16
C ASP A 17 -12.04 12.39 5.30
N PHE A 18 -13.17 11.97 4.74
CA PHE A 18 -13.28 10.88 3.76
C PHE A 18 -13.98 11.41 2.51
N ASP A 19 -13.34 11.27 1.36
CA ASP A 19 -13.96 11.56 0.07
C ASP A 19 -14.75 10.33 -0.41
N PHE A 20 -16.08 10.44 -0.36
CA PHE A 20 -16.99 9.38 -0.80
C PHE A 20 -17.09 9.25 -2.32
N ALA A 21 -16.50 10.16 -3.10
CA ALA A 21 -16.47 10.08 -4.57
C ALA A 21 -15.45 9.05 -5.10
N LYS A 22 -14.60 8.50 -4.21
CA LYS A 22 -13.58 7.52 -4.58
C LYS A 22 -14.17 6.13 -4.87
N PRO A 23 -13.50 5.32 -5.70
CA PRO A 23 -13.89 3.91 -5.90
C PRO A 23 -13.63 3.12 -4.62
N VAL A 24 -14.69 2.81 -3.88
CA VAL A 24 -14.60 2.10 -2.60
C VAL A 24 -14.95 0.64 -2.72
N ASN A 25 -14.19 -0.19 -2.02
CA ASN A 25 -14.48 -1.59 -1.74
C ASN A 25 -15.15 -1.69 -0.38
N THR A 26 -16.17 -2.54 -0.26
CA THR A 26 -16.96 -2.67 0.97
C THR A 26 -16.92 -4.11 1.49
N LEU A 27 -16.49 -4.28 2.74
CA LEU A 27 -16.68 -5.49 3.52
C LEU A 27 -17.83 -5.26 4.51
N THR A 28 -18.89 -6.04 4.38
CA THR A 28 -20.01 -6.04 5.33
C THR A 28 -19.96 -7.33 6.14
N VAL A 29 -20.03 -7.19 7.46
CA VAL A 29 -20.08 -8.30 8.41
C VAL A 29 -21.40 -8.18 9.18
N THR A 30 -22.19 -9.24 9.17
CA THR A 30 -23.48 -9.33 9.88
C THR A 30 -23.54 -10.62 10.66
N GLY A 31 -24.08 -10.63 11.86
CA GLY A 31 -24.15 -11.84 12.68
C GLY A 31 -24.50 -11.52 14.11
N GLN A 32 -24.29 -12.49 15.00
CA GLN A 32 -24.48 -12.28 16.44
C GLN A 32 -23.15 -11.84 17.06
N PHE A 33 -22.99 -10.53 17.23
CA PHE A 33 -21.84 -9.95 17.90
C PHE A 33 -22.17 -8.57 18.46
N THR A 34 -21.47 -8.20 19.51
CA THR A 34 -21.61 -6.90 20.16
C THR A 34 -20.74 -5.83 19.50
N ILE A 35 -21.08 -4.56 19.70
CA ILE A 35 -20.24 -3.42 19.32
C ILE A 35 -18.83 -3.51 19.93
N GLY A 36 -18.70 -4.09 21.13
CA GLY A 36 -17.41 -4.33 21.78
C GLY A 36 -16.54 -5.32 21.02
N GLU A 37 -17.13 -6.40 20.50
CA GLU A 37 -16.42 -7.38 19.66
C GLU A 37 -16.00 -6.77 18.31
N ALA A 38 -16.90 -6.02 17.67
CA ALA A 38 -16.57 -5.31 16.43
C ALA A 38 -15.46 -4.28 16.64
N HIS A 39 -15.49 -3.55 17.76
CA HIS A 39 -14.46 -2.61 18.15
C HIS A 39 -13.10 -3.31 18.32
N GLU A 40 -13.07 -4.48 18.97
CA GLU A 40 -11.86 -5.26 19.14
C GLU A 40 -11.25 -5.72 17.81
N TRP A 41 -12.09 -6.07 16.83
CA TRP A 41 -11.59 -6.44 15.50
C TRP A 41 -10.82 -5.29 14.86
N LEU A 42 -11.35 -4.07 14.98
CA LEU A 42 -10.68 -2.89 14.45
C LEU A 42 -9.43 -2.53 15.26
N THR A 43 -9.49 -2.51 16.60
CA THR A 43 -8.31 -2.20 17.43
C THR A 43 -7.22 -3.27 17.32
N SER A 44 -7.56 -4.50 16.93
CA SER A 44 -6.57 -5.54 16.59
C SER A 44 -5.81 -5.23 15.29
N CYS A 45 -6.42 -4.46 14.38
CA CYS A 45 -5.83 -4.07 13.11
C CYS A 45 -5.05 -2.75 13.17
N VAL A 46 -5.54 -1.74 13.90
CA VAL A 46 -4.99 -0.37 13.85
C VAL A 46 -4.55 0.17 15.21
N SER A 47 -3.52 1.02 15.22
CA SER A 47 -2.89 1.51 16.45
C SER A 47 -3.54 2.78 17.01
N GLN A 48 -4.14 3.63 16.18
CA GLN A 48 -4.63 4.96 16.57
C GLN A 48 -6.12 4.99 16.98
N ILE A 49 -6.62 3.92 17.58
CA ILE A 49 -8.00 3.85 18.08
C ILE A 49 -7.95 3.64 19.60
N PRO A 50 -8.80 4.33 20.38
CA PRO A 50 -8.91 4.09 21.81
C PRO A 50 -9.18 2.61 22.10
N ASP A 51 -8.57 2.04 23.15
CA ASP A 51 -8.83 0.65 23.53
C ASP A 51 -10.26 0.43 24.06
N ARG A 52 -10.91 1.50 24.54
CA ARG A 52 -12.27 1.46 25.05
C ARG A 52 -13.26 1.73 23.93
N CYS A 53 -14.21 0.80 23.77
CA CYS A 53 -15.34 0.96 22.89
C CYS A 53 -16.12 2.24 23.23
N PRO A 54 -16.52 3.07 22.25
CA PRO A 54 -17.41 4.20 22.48
C PRO A 54 -18.73 3.76 23.13
N VAL A 55 -19.32 4.62 23.96
CA VAL A 55 -20.60 4.35 24.67
C VAL A 55 -21.82 4.55 23.74
N ASN A 56 -21.60 4.73 22.44
CA ASN A 56 -22.66 5.01 21.47
C ASN A 56 -23.20 3.71 20.88
N ASP A 57 -24.45 3.73 20.41
CA ASP A 57 -25.07 2.60 19.69
C ASP A 57 -24.36 2.27 18.37
N GLU A 58 -23.63 3.25 17.80
CA GLU A 58 -22.83 3.10 16.59
C GLU A 58 -21.49 3.85 16.74
N ALA A 59 -20.43 3.21 16.26
CA ALA A 59 -19.09 3.76 16.25
C ALA A 59 -18.58 3.89 14.81
N SER A 60 -17.92 5.02 14.52
CA SER A 60 -17.41 5.36 13.20
C SER A 60 -15.99 5.91 13.31
N PHE A 61 -15.06 5.32 12.55
CA PHE A 61 -13.64 5.70 12.52
C PHE A 61 -13.14 5.77 11.10
N MET A 62 -12.38 6.82 10.80
CA MET A 62 -11.72 7.02 9.52
C MET A 62 -10.22 7.02 9.73
N LEU A 63 -9.51 6.24 8.92
CA LEU A 63 -8.05 6.12 8.99
C LEU A 63 -7.44 6.23 7.60
N ARG A 64 -6.24 6.81 7.50
CA ARG A 64 -5.49 7.02 6.26
C ARG A 64 -4.17 6.29 6.30
N SER A 65 -3.84 5.56 5.24
CA SER A 65 -2.56 4.87 5.06
C SER A 65 -1.45 5.86 4.70
N THR A 66 -0.31 5.78 5.39
CA THR A 66 0.88 6.57 5.06
C THR A 66 1.72 5.96 3.94
N GLU A 67 1.60 4.64 3.71
CA GLU A 67 2.40 3.91 2.71
C GLU A 67 1.79 3.98 1.31
N ASN A 68 0.50 3.67 1.19
CA ASN A 68 -0.16 3.38 -0.10
C ASN A 68 -0.66 4.66 -0.81
N GLY A 69 0.04 5.77 -0.64
CA GLY A 69 -0.34 7.04 -1.26
C GLY A 69 -1.60 7.71 -0.68
N GLY A 70 -1.97 7.39 0.57
CA GLY A 70 -3.08 8.06 1.26
C GLY A 70 -4.45 7.39 1.10
N THR A 71 -4.49 6.09 0.80
CA THR A 71 -5.73 5.30 0.81
C THR A 71 -6.42 5.38 2.17
N ILE A 72 -7.74 5.28 2.22
CA ILE A 72 -8.54 5.52 3.41
C ILE A 72 -9.35 4.28 3.77
N LEU A 73 -9.44 3.98 5.06
CA LEU A 73 -10.31 2.98 5.66
C LEU A 73 -11.37 3.70 6.50
N HIS A 74 -12.64 3.53 6.13
CA HIS A 74 -13.78 3.96 6.92
C HIS A 74 -14.46 2.74 7.54
N ALA A 75 -14.42 2.64 8.86
CA ALA A 75 -15.05 1.58 9.64
C ALA A 75 -16.26 2.15 10.37
N THR A 76 -17.43 1.55 10.15
CA THR A 76 -18.68 1.86 10.86
C THR A 76 -19.27 0.58 11.41
N TYR A 77 -19.56 0.52 12.71
CA TYR A 77 -20.05 -0.70 13.34
C TYR A 77 -20.94 -0.41 14.54
N ARG A 78 -21.84 -1.36 14.77
CA ARG A 78 -22.82 -1.42 15.86
C ARG A 78 -23.09 -2.89 16.20
N ASP A 79 -24.02 -3.15 17.11
CA ASP A 79 -24.48 -4.52 17.37
C ASP A 79 -24.98 -5.18 16.07
N ASP A 80 -24.57 -6.43 15.90
CA ASP A 80 -24.92 -7.33 14.78
C ASP A 80 -24.50 -6.88 13.37
N ARG A 81 -23.86 -5.71 13.21
CA ARG A 81 -23.43 -5.20 11.90
C ARG A 81 -22.16 -4.34 11.97
N ALA A 82 -21.20 -4.67 11.12
CA ALA A 82 -19.99 -3.90 10.88
C ALA A 82 -19.74 -3.72 9.38
N VAL A 83 -19.34 -2.54 8.96
CA VAL A 83 -19.08 -2.17 7.56
C VAL A 83 -17.72 -1.49 7.49
N TYR A 84 -16.85 -2.01 6.63
CA TYR A 84 -15.51 -1.49 6.38
C TYR A 84 -15.42 -1.11 4.91
N LYS A 85 -15.17 0.17 4.64
CA LYS A 85 -15.02 0.71 3.29
C LYS A 85 -13.59 1.19 3.07
N SER A 86 -13.00 0.85 1.93
CA SER A 86 -11.65 1.29 1.61
C SER A 86 -11.42 1.38 0.10
N ASP A 87 -10.70 2.41 -0.32
CA ASP A 87 -10.22 2.58 -1.71
C ASP A 87 -9.04 1.64 -2.04
N SER A 88 -8.46 0.97 -1.04
CA SER A 88 -7.50 -0.13 -1.21
C SER A 88 -8.13 -1.51 -0.97
N ILE A 89 -7.97 -2.42 -1.94
CA ILE A 89 -8.40 -3.82 -1.83
C ILE A 89 -7.62 -4.56 -0.74
N SER A 90 -6.30 -4.36 -0.67
CA SER A 90 -5.44 -5.03 0.32
C SER A 90 -5.87 -4.74 1.75
N THR A 91 -6.25 -3.50 2.05
CA THR A 91 -6.81 -3.14 3.37
C THR A 91 -8.08 -3.94 3.69
N ILE A 92 -8.98 -4.12 2.72
CA ILE A 92 -10.18 -4.94 2.92
C ILE A 92 -9.84 -6.42 3.12
N VAL A 93 -8.88 -6.96 2.37
CA VAL A 93 -8.42 -8.35 2.52
C VAL A 93 -7.81 -8.59 3.89
N ILE A 94 -6.97 -7.67 4.37
CA ILE A 94 -6.39 -7.72 5.73
C ILE A 94 -7.49 -7.71 6.78
N MET A 95 -8.46 -6.79 6.68
CA MET A 95 -9.59 -6.71 7.61
C MET A 95 -10.41 -8.01 7.62
N ARG A 96 -10.74 -8.55 6.44
CA ARG A 96 -11.48 -9.81 6.30
C ARG A 96 -10.74 -10.96 6.96
N ASP A 97 -9.46 -11.14 6.65
CA ASP A 97 -8.65 -12.25 7.15
C ASP A 97 -8.48 -12.14 8.69
N MET A 98 -8.32 -10.92 9.22
CA MET A 98 -8.30 -10.67 10.66
C MET A 98 -9.64 -11.03 11.33
N ILE A 99 -10.76 -10.50 10.80
CA ILE A 99 -12.09 -10.73 11.37
C ILE A 99 -12.42 -12.22 11.32
N SER A 100 -12.18 -12.88 10.18
CA SER A 100 -12.36 -14.32 10.03
C SER A 100 -11.59 -15.11 11.09
N ARG A 101 -10.35 -14.71 11.40
CA ARG A 101 -9.54 -15.36 12.44
C ARG A 101 -10.13 -15.14 13.84
N LEU A 102 -10.54 -13.92 14.18
CA LEU A 102 -11.10 -13.59 15.51
C LEU A 102 -12.45 -14.26 15.74
N THR A 103 -13.33 -14.25 14.74
CA THR A 103 -14.66 -14.87 14.83
C THR A 103 -14.55 -16.38 14.93
N THR A 104 -13.62 -17.00 14.20
CA THR A 104 -13.33 -18.44 14.32
C THR A 104 -12.79 -18.77 15.71
N ALA A 105 -11.86 -17.98 16.25
CA ALA A 105 -11.29 -18.20 17.58
C ALA A 105 -12.35 -18.12 18.69
N ARG A 106 -13.33 -17.22 18.53
CA ARG A 106 -14.44 -17.02 19.49
C ARG A 106 -15.69 -17.83 19.19
N LYS A 107 -15.70 -18.62 18.11
CA LYS A 107 -16.85 -19.38 17.63
C LYS A 107 -18.09 -18.49 17.37
N LEU A 108 -17.88 -17.25 16.95
CA LEU A 108 -18.95 -16.34 16.58
C LEU A 108 -19.53 -16.73 15.22
N ARG A 109 -20.85 -16.76 15.13
CA ARG A 109 -21.56 -16.99 13.86
C ARG A 109 -21.76 -15.66 13.14
N VAL A 110 -20.87 -15.40 12.19
CA VAL A 110 -20.94 -14.21 11.33
C VAL A 110 -21.03 -14.60 9.85
N HIS A 111 -21.69 -13.75 9.09
CA HIS A 111 -21.70 -13.75 7.64
C HIS A 111 -20.90 -12.54 7.15
N MET A 112 -20.01 -12.77 6.19
CA MET A 112 -19.17 -11.73 5.58
C MET A 112 -19.50 -11.65 4.09
N SER A 113 -19.79 -10.45 3.60
CA SER A 113 -19.98 -10.16 2.18
C SER A 113 -18.99 -9.09 1.72
N LEU A 114 -18.48 -9.26 0.50
CA LEU A 114 -17.54 -8.34 -0.14
C LEU A 114 -18.16 -7.78 -1.41
N ASP A 115 -18.07 -6.46 -1.56
CA ASP A 115 -18.39 -5.73 -2.77
C ASP A 115 -17.12 -5.00 -3.22
N ILE A 116 -16.57 -5.40 -4.37
CA ILE A 116 -15.26 -4.96 -4.85
C ILE A 116 -15.47 -4.06 -6.07
N ASN A 117 -14.98 -2.83 -5.98
CA ASN A 117 -14.96 -1.92 -7.11
C ASN A 117 -13.70 -2.17 -7.95
N GLN A 118 -13.88 -2.54 -9.22
CA GLN A 118 -12.77 -2.87 -10.12
C GLN A 118 -11.84 -1.67 -10.39
N GLU A 119 -12.36 -0.44 -10.32
CA GLU A 119 -11.58 0.79 -10.52
C GLU A 119 -10.67 1.12 -9.33
N SER A 120 -10.89 0.49 -8.16
CA SER A 120 -10.11 0.77 -6.95
C SER A 120 -8.63 0.38 -7.07
N VAL A 121 -8.33 -0.65 -7.89
CA VAL A 121 -6.95 -1.07 -8.20
C VAL A 121 -6.22 0.02 -8.95
N GLU A 122 -6.82 0.50 -10.05
CA GLU A 122 -6.25 1.58 -10.86
C GLU A 122 -6.08 2.85 -10.02
N HIS A 123 -7.08 3.18 -9.20
CA HIS A 123 -7.02 4.32 -8.29
C HIS A 123 -5.84 4.21 -7.31
N THR A 124 -5.66 3.05 -6.65
CA THR A 124 -4.55 2.82 -5.72
C THR A 124 -3.21 2.92 -6.44
N LEU A 125 -3.08 2.36 -7.65
CA LEU A 125 -1.86 2.45 -8.45
C LEU A 125 -1.55 3.90 -8.85
N LYS A 126 -2.56 4.70 -9.20
CA LYS A 126 -2.40 6.14 -9.48
C LYS A 126 -1.92 6.93 -8.26
N LEU A 127 -2.36 6.57 -7.05
CA LEU A 127 -1.87 7.21 -5.82
C LEU A 127 -0.40 6.89 -5.54
N ILE A 128 0.06 5.69 -5.90
CA ILE A 128 1.44 5.25 -5.70
C ILE A 128 2.37 5.76 -6.82
N HIS A 129 1.83 5.97 -8.03
CA HIS A 129 2.58 6.30 -9.25
C HIS A 129 3.57 7.47 -9.11
N PRO A 130 3.22 8.65 -8.54
CA PRO A 130 4.17 9.77 -8.41
C PRO A 130 5.42 9.42 -7.60
N LYS A 131 5.28 8.57 -6.57
CA LYS A 131 6.43 8.09 -5.79
C LYS A 131 7.31 7.17 -6.64
N MET A 132 6.70 6.25 -7.38
CA MET A 132 7.43 5.33 -8.26
C MET A 132 8.17 6.07 -9.38
N GLU A 133 7.52 7.05 -10.01
CA GLU A 133 8.12 7.87 -11.06
C GLU A 133 9.33 8.66 -10.53
N TYR A 134 9.18 9.28 -9.36
CA TYR A 134 10.29 9.96 -8.68
C TYR A 134 11.49 9.00 -8.47
N PHE A 135 11.22 7.80 -7.95
CA PHE A 135 12.25 6.80 -7.69
C PHE A 135 12.93 6.30 -8.96
N ALA A 136 12.16 6.00 -10.02
CA ALA A 136 12.70 5.60 -11.31
C ALA A 136 13.61 6.70 -11.91
N GLY A 137 13.19 7.97 -11.81
CA GLY A 137 13.99 9.11 -12.22
C GLY A 137 15.29 9.25 -11.43
N LEU A 138 15.23 9.06 -10.11
CA LEU A 138 16.39 9.13 -9.22
C LEU A 138 17.41 8.02 -9.53
N ILE A 139 16.94 6.79 -9.74
CA ILE A 139 17.81 5.64 -10.11
C ILE A 139 18.49 5.92 -11.45
N LYS A 140 17.74 6.36 -12.46
CA LYS A 140 18.29 6.68 -13.79
C LYS A 140 19.34 7.79 -13.74
N GLN A 141 19.12 8.83 -12.93
CA GLN A 141 20.11 9.89 -12.73
C GLN A 141 21.36 9.37 -12.01
N ALA A 142 21.21 8.50 -11.02
CA ALA A 142 22.33 7.91 -10.30
C ALA A 142 23.16 6.95 -11.18
N GLU A 143 22.52 6.15 -12.03
CA GLU A 143 23.21 5.30 -13.01
C GLU A 143 23.99 6.12 -14.03
N LEU A 144 23.37 7.20 -14.55
CA LEU A 144 24.05 8.13 -15.44
C LEU A 144 25.24 8.82 -14.74
N ALA A 145 25.07 9.25 -13.48
CA ALA A 145 26.14 9.86 -12.70
C ALA A 145 27.33 8.90 -12.52
N LYS A 146 27.09 7.60 -12.27
CA LYS A 146 28.16 6.59 -12.20
C LYS A 146 28.93 6.49 -13.51
N GLY A 147 28.22 6.37 -14.64
CA GLY A 147 28.87 6.32 -15.96
C GLY A 147 29.65 7.60 -16.29
N LEU A 148 29.13 8.78 -15.93
CA LEU A 148 29.85 10.04 -16.09
C LEU A 148 31.11 10.13 -15.22
N ARG A 149 31.10 9.58 -14.01
CA ARG A 149 32.25 9.54 -13.10
C ARG A 149 33.36 8.60 -13.61
N GLU A 150 32.97 7.50 -14.24
CA GLU A 150 33.90 6.62 -14.96
C GLU A 150 34.55 7.33 -16.16
N LEU A 151 33.77 8.13 -16.91
CA LEU A 151 34.29 8.95 -18.01
C LEU A 151 35.26 10.04 -17.51
N GLU A 152 34.92 10.76 -16.43
CA GLU A 152 35.82 11.75 -15.81
C GLU A 152 37.16 11.16 -15.38
N SER A 153 37.15 9.91 -14.91
CA SER A 153 38.38 9.20 -14.54
C SER A 153 39.23 8.79 -15.75
N SER A 154 38.61 8.74 -16.94
CA SER A 154 39.23 8.28 -18.19
C SER A 154 39.67 9.42 -19.11
N PHE A 155 39.11 10.63 -18.95
CA PHE A 155 39.35 11.79 -19.79
C PHE A 155 39.63 13.03 -18.93
N GLU A 156 40.69 13.77 -19.26
CA GLU A 156 41.05 15.02 -18.54
C GLU A 156 40.14 16.21 -18.88
N ASP A 157 39.48 16.19 -20.04
CA ASP A 157 38.57 17.25 -20.49
C ASP A 157 37.14 16.73 -20.66
N LEU A 158 36.19 17.40 -20.01
CA LEU A 158 34.75 17.11 -20.07
C LEU A 158 33.94 18.27 -20.69
N SER A 159 34.61 19.19 -21.39
CA SER A 159 33.98 20.33 -22.07
C SER A 159 32.96 19.92 -23.14
N PHE A 160 33.04 18.68 -23.64
CA PHE A 160 32.10 18.08 -24.58
C PHE A 160 30.76 17.68 -23.96
N LEU A 161 30.67 17.58 -22.63
CA LEU A 161 29.42 17.26 -21.95
C LEU A 161 28.47 18.45 -21.97
N SER A 162 27.17 18.17 -22.16
CA SER A 162 26.14 19.20 -22.03
C SER A 162 26.07 19.72 -20.58
N PRO A 163 25.59 20.96 -20.36
CA PRO A 163 25.43 21.54 -19.02
C PRO A 163 24.63 20.66 -18.05
N ASP A 164 23.63 19.93 -18.58
CA ASP A 164 22.80 19.01 -17.79
C ASP A 164 23.60 17.80 -17.28
N LEU A 165 24.42 17.19 -18.14
CA LEU A 165 25.29 16.07 -17.75
C LEU A 165 26.35 16.52 -16.73
N GLN A 166 26.93 17.71 -16.93
CA GLN A 166 27.85 18.29 -15.94
C GLN A 166 27.16 18.54 -14.59
N SER A 167 25.90 18.98 -14.60
CA SER A 167 25.10 19.15 -13.38
C SER A 167 24.87 17.82 -12.65
N ILE A 168 24.56 16.76 -13.38
CA ILE A 168 24.39 15.40 -12.82
C ILE A 168 25.71 14.89 -12.24
N LEU A 169 26.83 15.06 -12.95
CA LEU A 169 28.15 14.65 -12.48
C LEU A 169 28.53 15.39 -11.18
N ARG A 170 28.29 16.70 -11.09
CA ARG A 170 28.53 17.48 -9.86
C ARG A 170 27.72 16.97 -8.67
N ARG A 171 26.52 16.43 -8.90
CA ARG A 171 25.61 15.91 -7.87
C ARG A 171 25.79 14.41 -7.60
N HIS A 172 26.83 13.77 -8.16
CA HIS A 172 27.07 12.32 -8.06
C HIS A 172 26.92 11.77 -6.63
N ASP A 173 27.67 12.32 -5.67
CA ASP A 173 27.68 11.81 -4.29
C ASP A 173 26.35 12.05 -3.57
N GLU A 174 25.65 13.13 -3.91
CA GLU A 174 24.32 13.43 -3.37
C GLU A 174 23.28 12.44 -3.90
N LEU A 175 23.28 12.17 -5.20
CA LEU A 175 22.37 11.23 -5.85
C LEU A 175 22.54 9.81 -5.30
N LEU A 176 23.77 9.32 -5.17
CA LEU A 176 24.03 8.00 -4.60
C LEU A 176 23.59 7.90 -3.14
N ARG A 177 23.84 8.95 -2.35
CA ARG A 177 23.42 9.01 -0.95
C ARG A 177 21.90 9.03 -0.84
N GLU A 178 21.22 9.79 -1.69
CA GLU A 178 19.76 9.85 -1.71
C GLU A 178 19.13 8.50 -2.10
N VAL A 179 19.66 7.83 -3.13
CA VAL A 179 19.24 6.47 -3.50
C VAL A 179 19.41 5.52 -2.31
N ALA A 180 20.57 5.55 -1.65
CA ALA A 180 20.83 4.69 -0.51
C ALA A 180 19.87 4.96 0.67
N MET A 181 19.61 6.23 1.00
CA MET A 181 18.69 6.60 2.07
C MET A 181 17.25 6.18 1.79
N LYS A 182 16.81 6.31 0.53
CA LYS A 182 15.41 6.07 0.18
C LYS A 182 15.13 4.64 -0.29
N LYS A 183 16.15 3.81 -0.50
CA LYS A 183 16.03 2.41 -0.95
C LYS A 183 15.04 1.61 -0.12
N THR A 184 15.13 1.67 1.21
CA THR A 184 14.21 0.93 2.09
C THR A 184 12.74 1.36 1.91
N HIS A 185 12.49 2.63 1.65
CA HIS A 185 11.13 3.11 1.37
C HIS A 185 10.64 2.63 0.00
N PHE A 186 11.51 2.61 -0.99
CA PHE A 186 11.19 2.05 -2.31
C PHE A 186 10.85 0.56 -2.23
N ASP A 187 11.67 -0.24 -1.54
CA ASP A 187 11.44 -1.68 -1.35
C ASP A 187 10.07 -1.94 -0.68
N ARG A 188 9.64 -1.07 0.24
CA ARG A 188 8.30 -1.13 0.84
C ARG A 188 7.20 -0.86 -0.17
N ILE A 189 7.35 0.16 -1.02
CA ILE A 189 6.37 0.46 -2.08
C ILE A 189 6.26 -0.71 -3.06
N LEU A 190 7.37 -1.33 -3.44
CA LEU A 190 7.36 -2.54 -4.27
C LEU A 190 6.58 -3.68 -3.61
N GLY A 191 6.77 -3.88 -2.30
CA GLY A 191 5.99 -4.82 -1.50
C GLY A 191 4.49 -4.52 -1.55
N VAL A 192 4.11 -3.25 -1.35
CA VAL A 192 2.71 -2.81 -1.41
C VAL A 192 2.07 -3.10 -2.77
N ILE A 193 2.75 -2.80 -3.87
CA ILE A 193 2.24 -3.07 -5.22
C ILE A 193 2.10 -4.59 -5.44
N THR A 194 3.08 -5.36 -4.98
CA THR A 194 3.08 -6.83 -5.11
C THR A 194 1.94 -7.46 -4.31
N ASP A 195 1.72 -7.02 -3.07
CA ASP A 195 0.61 -7.48 -2.23
C ASP A 195 -0.74 -7.12 -2.84
N LEU A 196 -0.89 -5.90 -3.38
CA LEU A 196 -2.09 -5.47 -4.10
C LEU A 196 -2.40 -6.38 -5.30
N TYR A 197 -1.37 -6.79 -6.05
CA TYR A 197 -1.51 -7.73 -7.16
C TYR A 197 -1.99 -9.10 -6.66
N VAL A 198 -1.37 -9.63 -5.61
CA VAL A 198 -1.75 -10.91 -5.00
C VAL A 198 -3.19 -10.89 -4.51
N ASP A 199 -3.58 -9.83 -3.80
CA ASP A 199 -4.91 -9.69 -3.21
C ASP A 199 -6.01 -9.59 -4.28
N LYS A 200 -5.76 -8.82 -5.36
CA LYS A 200 -6.68 -8.73 -6.51
C LYS A 200 -7.05 -10.10 -7.05
N TRP A 201 -6.05 -10.93 -7.38
CA TRP A 201 -6.27 -12.23 -7.99
C TRP A 201 -6.77 -13.27 -6.98
N LYS A 202 -6.32 -13.19 -5.73
CA LYS A 202 -6.81 -14.07 -4.65
C LYS A 202 -8.31 -13.91 -4.43
N LEU A 203 -8.85 -12.69 -4.54
CA LEU A 203 -10.29 -12.44 -4.49
C LEU A 203 -11.07 -13.04 -5.66
N GLN A 204 -10.41 -13.23 -6.80
CA GLN A 204 -10.96 -13.93 -7.97
C GLN A 204 -10.71 -15.46 -7.94
N GLY A 205 -10.16 -15.97 -6.84
CA GLY A 205 -9.86 -17.40 -6.67
C GLY A 205 -8.59 -17.88 -7.38
N ILE A 206 -7.73 -16.97 -7.84
CA ILE A 206 -6.48 -17.28 -8.55
C ILE A 206 -5.30 -16.99 -7.63
N ASN A 207 -4.30 -17.88 -7.60
CA ASN A 207 -3.07 -17.68 -6.84
C ASN A 207 -1.95 -17.22 -7.79
N PRO A 208 -1.55 -15.93 -7.78
CA PRO A 208 -0.62 -15.40 -8.77
C PRO A 208 0.84 -15.39 -8.30
N LYS A 209 1.18 -16.14 -7.24
CA LYS A 209 2.50 -16.09 -6.59
C LYS A 209 3.68 -16.38 -7.51
N HIS A 210 3.50 -17.17 -8.56
CA HIS A 210 4.57 -17.43 -9.54
C HIS A 210 4.93 -16.20 -10.38
N LYS A 211 4.02 -15.22 -10.49
CA LYS A 211 4.21 -13.97 -11.25
C LYS A 211 4.72 -12.79 -10.42
N THR A 212 4.82 -12.92 -9.10
CA THR A 212 5.28 -11.80 -8.26
C THR A 212 6.74 -11.45 -8.52
N THR A 213 7.57 -12.43 -8.86
CA THR A 213 8.98 -12.18 -9.22
C THR A 213 9.09 -11.38 -10.52
N ASP A 214 8.29 -11.75 -11.54
CA ASP A 214 8.21 -11.03 -12.81
C ASP A 214 7.78 -9.57 -12.60
N LEU A 215 6.77 -9.35 -11.74
CA LEU A 215 6.30 -8.02 -11.38
C LEU A 215 7.38 -7.19 -10.68
N LEU A 216 8.04 -7.75 -9.68
CA LEU A 216 9.12 -7.07 -8.94
C LEU A 216 10.27 -6.68 -9.86
N GLN A 217 10.66 -7.57 -10.78
CA GLN A 217 11.69 -7.28 -11.77
C GLN A 217 11.26 -6.10 -12.65
N MET A 218 10.05 -6.14 -13.21
CA MET A 218 9.52 -5.05 -14.05
C MET A 218 9.47 -3.70 -13.31
N LEU A 219 8.98 -3.68 -12.07
CA LEU A 219 8.91 -2.46 -11.25
C LEU A 219 10.30 -1.88 -10.92
N SER A 220 11.32 -2.73 -10.82
CA SER A 220 12.68 -2.33 -10.41
C SER A 220 13.58 -1.89 -11.58
N THR A 221 13.37 -2.46 -12.78
CA THR A 221 14.28 -2.27 -13.92
C THR A 221 13.73 -1.30 -14.96
N ASP A 222 12.43 -1.33 -15.23
CA ASP A 222 11.83 -0.60 -16.36
C ASP A 222 10.38 -0.21 -16.04
N TYR A 223 10.26 0.59 -14.98
CA TYR A 223 8.97 1.07 -14.51
C TYR A 223 8.29 1.96 -15.56
N SER A 224 7.08 1.58 -15.97
CA SER A 224 6.11 2.43 -16.65
C SER A 224 4.73 2.14 -16.07
N PHE A 225 3.92 3.19 -15.91
CA PHE A 225 2.58 3.05 -15.36
C PHE A 225 1.70 2.13 -16.23
N GLU A 226 1.82 2.26 -17.54
CA GLU A 226 1.09 1.47 -18.54
C GLU A 226 1.42 -0.02 -18.43
N LYS A 227 2.72 -0.36 -18.32
CA LYS A 227 3.17 -1.75 -18.13
C LYS A 227 2.62 -2.35 -16.83
N VAL A 228 2.60 -1.57 -15.75
CA VAL A 228 2.03 -2.01 -14.48
C VAL A 228 0.53 -2.26 -14.62
N MET A 229 -0.20 -1.34 -15.25
CA MET A 229 -1.63 -1.50 -15.50
C MET A 229 -1.94 -2.75 -16.34
N GLU A 230 -1.20 -2.95 -17.43
CA GLU A 230 -1.32 -4.11 -18.30
C GLU A 230 -1.06 -5.43 -17.54
N PHE A 231 -0.02 -5.44 -16.72
CA PHE A 231 0.33 -6.59 -15.87
C PHE A 231 -0.79 -6.92 -14.88
N PHE A 232 -1.47 -5.91 -14.33
CA PHE A 232 -2.61 -6.11 -13.44
C PHE A 232 -3.86 -6.58 -14.19
N THR A 233 -4.06 -6.21 -15.46
CA THR A 233 -5.23 -6.64 -16.25
C THR A 233 -5.08 -8.04 -16.84
N THR A 234 -3.84 -8.48 -17.07
CA THR A 234 -3.55 -9.79 -17.68
C THR A 234 -3.64 -10.90 -16.64
N LYS A 235 -4.40 -11.95 -16.95
CA LYS A 235 -4.55 -13.11 -16.06
C LYS A 235 -3.18 -13.83 -15.87
N PRO A 236 -2.76 -14.11 -14.63
CA PRO A 236 -1.46 -14.73 -14.31
C PRO A 236 -1.31 -16.17 -14.77
#